data_AF-A0A2E1U0V8-F1
#
_entry.id   AF-A0A2E1U0V8-F1
#
_cell.length_a   1.000
_cell.length_b   1.000
_cell.length_c   1.000
_cell.angle_alpha   90.00
_cell.angle_beta   90.00
_cell.angle_gamma   90.00
#
_symmetry.space_group_name_H-M   'P 1'
#
loop_
_entity.id
_entity.type
_entity.pdbx_description
1 polymer ?
#
loop_
_entity_poly.entity_id
_entity_poly.type
_entity_poly.pdbx_seq_one_letter_code
_entity_poly.pdbx_strand_id
1 'polypeptide(L)' 'MTEDSGIIKKQGDTFKTANESVIFKQQNVWYYTSPNGDRVGPFRYQSEARSSLEQFLSQLKDRLSIE' A
#
# COMPACT_ATOMS: atom_id res chain seq x y z
N MET A 1 24.54 1.69 10.53
CA MET A 1 23.85 2.59 9.58
C MET A 1 23.63 1.79 8.31
N THR A 2 22.45 1.20 8.15
CA THR A 2 22.06 0.60 6.88
C THR A 2 20.58 0.86 6.76
N GLU A 3 20.25 1.82 5.90
CA GLU A 3 18.91 2.25 5.58
C GLU A 3 18.15 1.03 5.03
N ASP A 4 17.29 0.44 5.86
CA ASP A 4 16.32 -0.58 5.49
C ASP A 4 15.25 0.07 4.60
N SER A 5 15.67 0.37 3.37
CA SER A 5 14.79 0.87 2.32
C SER A 5 13.92 -0.30 1.88
N GLY A 6 12.67 -0.29 2.36
CA GLY A 6 11.63 -1.28 2.03
C GLY A 6 11.64 -1.67 0.55
N ILE A 7 12.09 -2.91 0.30
CA ILE A 7 12.29 -3.44 -1.04
C ILE A 7 10.93 -3.70 -1.69
N ILE A 8 10.46 -2.77 -2.52
CA ILE A 8 9.40 -3.01 -3.51
C ILE A 8 9.98 -3.87 -4.65
N LYS A 9 9.89 -5.20 -4.52
CA LYS A 9 10.19 -6.12 -5.64
C LYS A 9 9.08 -6.01 -6.69
N LYS A 10 9.38 -5.41 -7.84
CA LYS A 10 8.49 -5.42 -9.02
C LYS A 10 8.45 -6.81 -9.63
N GLN A 11 7.33 -7.52 -9.49
CA GLN A 11 7.05 -8.75 -10.22
C GLN A 11 5.63 -8.62 -10.80
N GLY A 12 5.54 -8.20 -12.07
CA GLY A 12 4.29 -7.97 -12.82
C GLY A 12 3.33 -6.98 -12.17
N ASP A 13 3.46 -5.67 -12.44
CA ASP A 13 2.57 -4.57 -11.99
C ASP A 13 2.21 -4.51 -10.49
N THR A 14 2.85 -5.35 -9.68
CA THR A 14 2.50 -5.62 -8.29
C THR A 14 3.59 -5.07 -7.39
N PHE A 15 3.22 -4.20 -6.45
CA PHE A 15 4.12 -3.54 -5.52
C PHE A 15 3.78 -3.97 -4.09
N LYS A 16 4.69 -4.67 -3.40
CA LYS A 16 4.53 -5.03 -1.99
C LYS A 16 5.21 -4.00 -1.08
N THR A 17 4.47 -3.48 -0.10
CA THR A 17 5.02 -2.67 1.00
C THR A 17 5.41 -3.57 2.18
N ALA A 18 6.27 -3.07 3.08
CA ALA A 18 6.71 -3.75 4.31
C ALA A 18 5.58 -4.30 5.20
N ASN A 19 4.35 -3.79 5.09
CA ASN A 19 3.17 -4.22 5.85
C ASN A 19 2.23 -5.14 5.03
N GLU A 20 2.79 -6.00 4.17
CA GLU A 20 2.10 -6.95 3.28
C GLU A 20 1.05 -6.36 2.31
N SER A 21 0.81 -5.05 2.35
CA SER A 21 -0.12 -4.38 1.47
C SER A 21 0.42 -4.36 0.04
N VAL A 22 -0.42 -4.79 -0.90
CA VAL A 22 -0.02 -5.01 -2.28
C VAL A 22 -0.79 -4.07 -3.20
N ILE A 23 -0.11 -3.16 -3.90
CA ILE A 23 -0.72 -2.34 -4.95
C ILE A 23 -0.67 -3.11 -6.27
N PHE A 24 -1.80 -3.23 -6.97
CA PHE A 24 -1.91 -3.96 -8.23
C PHE A 24 -2.86 -3.24 -9.21
N LYS A 25 -2.69 -3.50 -10.50
CA LYS A 25 -3.55 -2.97 -11.56
C LYS A 25 -4.52 -4.04 -12.05
N GLN A 26 -5.81 -3.72 -12.14
CA GLN A 26 -6.85 -4.59 -12.68
C GLN A 26 -7.77 -3.78 -13.58
N GLN A 27 -8.06 -4.26 -14.80
CA GLN A 27 -8.97 -3.60 -15.76
C GLN A 27 -8.67 -2.10 -15.99
N ASN A 28 -7.38 -1.76 -16.10
CA ASN A 28 -6.89 -0.39 -16.29
C ASN A 28 -7.05 0.58 -15.09
N VAL A 29 -7.51 0.10 -13.94
CA VAL A 29 -7.55 0.86 -12.69
C VAL A 29 -6.65 0.21 -11.63
N TRP A 30 -6.23 1.02 -10.66
CA TRP A 30 -5.33 0.62 -9.60
C TRP A 30 -6.11 0.26 -8.32
N TYR A 31 -5.63 -0.75 -7.62
CA TYR A 31 -6.15 -1.21 -6.34
C TYR A 31 -5.00 -1.47 -5.38
N TYR A 32 -5.31 -1.53 -4.09
CA TYR A 32 -4.39 -2.12 -3.12
C TYR A 32 -5.10 -3.07 -2.17
N THR A 33 -4.37 -4.05 -1.66
CA THR A 33 -4.83 -4.91 -0.57
C THR A 33 -4.41 -4.29 0.76
N SER A 34 -5.36 -4.10 1.67
CA SER A 34 -5.08 -3.69 3.05
C SER A 34 -4.36 -4.83 3.80
N PRO A 35 -3.70 -4.56 4.94
CA PRO A 35 -3.13 -5.61 5.79
C PRO A 35 -4.18 -6.61 6.31
N ASN A 36 -5.47 -6.25 6.28
CA ASN A 36 -6.57 -7.14 6.66
C ASN A 36 -7.06 -8.02 5.50
N GLY A 37 -6.48 -7.88 4.30
CA GLY A 37 -6.90 -8.62 3.10
C GLY A 37 -8.00 -7.95 2.28
N ASP A 38 -8.51 -6.79 2.70
CA ASP A 38 -9.53 -6.03 1.96
C ASP A 38 -8.94 -5.39 0.71
N ARG A 39 -9.73 -5.35 -0.37
CA ARG A 39 -9.36 -4.61 -1.59
C ARG A 39 -9.89 -3.19 -1.52
N VAL A 40 -9.01 -2.22 -1.73
CA VAL A 40 -9.33 -0.80 -1.75
C VAL A 40 -9.05 -0.21 -3.12
N GLY A 41 -10.02 0.53 -3.64
CA GLY A 41 -10.02 1.16 -4.97
C GLY A 41 -11.45 1.27 -5.52
N PRO A 42 -11.62 1.56 -6.82
CA PRO A 42 -10.60 1.76 -7.84
C PRO A 42 -9.93 3.14 -7.78
N PHE A 43 -8.65 3.19 -8.12
CA PHE A 43 -7.86 4.42 -8.30
C PHE A 43 -7.48 4.59 -9.76
N ARG A 44 -7.39 5.83 -10.24
CA ARG A 44 -7.04 6.11 -11.63
C ARG A 44 -5.54 6.04 -11.86
N TYR A 45 -4.76 6.45 -10.87
CA TYR A 45 -3.30 6.42 -10.90
C TYR A 45 -2.70 5.58 -9.77
N GLN A 46 -1.54 4.97 -10.03
CA GLN A 46 -0.79 4.24 -9.02
C GLN A 46 -0.45 5.13 -7.81
N SER A 47 -0.08 6.38 -8.07
CA SER A 47 0.28 7.35 -7.03
C SER A 47 -0.89 7.64 -6.09
N GLU A 48 -2.14 7.67 -6.59
CA GLU A 48 -3.32 7.83 -5.74
C GLU A 48 -3.53 6.65 -4.81
N ALA A 49 -3.44 5.43 -5.35
CA ALA A 49 -3.54 4.20 -4.54
C ALA A 49 -2.46 4.17 -3.46
N ARG A 50 -1.23 4.58 -3.80
CA ARG A 50 -0.11 4.67 -2.87
C ARG A 50 -0.35 5.72 -1.78
N SER A 51 -0.69 6.96 -2.14
CA SER A 51 -0.94 8.03 -1.16
C SER A 51 -2.14 7.71 -0.26
N SER A 52 -3.15 7.03 -0.77
CA SER A 52 -4.27 6.53 0.05
C SER A 52 -3.80 5.46 1.05
N LEU A 53 -2.97 4.51 0.61
CA LEU A 53 -2.41 3.48 1.48
C LEU A 53 -1.50 4.09 2.57
N GLU A 54 -0.63 5.03 2.22
CA GLU A 54 0.26 5.70 3.19
C GLU A 54 -0.53 6.48 4.25
N GLN A 55 -1.62 7.16 3.86
CA GLN A 55 -2.54 7.80 4.80
C GLN A 55 -3.26 6.78 5.70
N PHE A 56 -3.74 5.68 5.13
CA PHE A 56 -4.40 4.62 5.89
C PHE A 56 -3.48 4.00 6.94
N LEU A 57 -2.24 3.66 6.56
CA LEU A 57 -1.23 3.15 7.49
C LEU A 57 -0.86 4.18 8.57
N SER A 58 -0.77 5.46 8.20
CA SER A 58 -0.49 6.53 9.16
C SER A 58 -1.61 6.67 10.18
N GLN A 59 -2.87 6.61 9.76
CA GLN A 59 -4.03 6.64 10.66
C GLN A 59 -4.08 5.40 11.58
N LEU A 60 -3.75 4.22 11.06
CA LEU A 60 -3.66 3.01 11.89
C LEU A 60 -2.56 3.14 12.95
N LYS A 61 -1.39 3.64 12.57
CA LYS A 61 -0.29 3.88 13.50
C LYS A 61 -0.64 4.92 14.55
N ASP A 62 -1.30 6.01 14.16
CA ASP A 62 -1.75 7.05 15.08
C ASP A 62 -2.71 6.47 16.13
N ARG A 63 -3.70 5.67 15.71
CA ARG A 63 -4.62 5.00 16.63
C ARG A 63 -3.96 3.94 17.53
N LEU A 64 -2.93 3.25 17.03
CA LEU A 64 -2.19 2.25 17.81
C LEU A 64 -1.18 2.89 18.77
N SER A 65 -0.72 4.11 18.49
CA SER A 65 0.25 4.84 19.32
C SER A 65 -0.40 5.70 20.41
N ILE A 66 -1.74 5.77 20.45
CA ILE A 66 -2.50 6.32 21.58
C ILE A 66 -2.68 5.18 22.60
N GLU A 67 -1.62 4.86 23.33
CA GLU A 67 -1.66 4.09 24.58
C GLU A 67 -0.63 4.65 25.58
#